data_AF-A0A8H6YUL5-F1
#
_entry.id   AF-A0A8H6YUL5-F1
#
_cell.length_a   1.000
_cell.length_b   1.000
_cell.length_c   1.000
_cell.angle_alpha   90.00
_cell.angle_beta   90.00
_cell.angle_gamma   90.00
#
_symmetry.space_group_name_H-M   'P 1'
#
loop_
_entity.id
_entity.type
_entity.pdbx_description
1 polymer ?
#
loop_
_entity_poly.entity_id
_entity_poly.type
_entity_poly.pdbx_seq_one_letter_code
_entity_poly.pdbx_strand_id
1 'polypeptide(L)'
;MLNDDENVLAFGFGRRICAGRHLADTTVWATIVSVLSTFNITKAKDAVGNEIDIDPEYPDTLISHPGPFVCSITPRSQTTKSLIQATVETPAA
;
A
#
# COMPACT_ATOMS: atom_id res chain seq x y z
N MET A 1 -16.81 -9.28 -3.57
CA MET A 1 -17.55 -8.57 -4.63
C MET A 1 -16.66 -7.40 -5.02
N LEU A 2 -15.56 -7.57 -5.77
CA LEU A 2 -15.46 -8.12 -7.13
C LEU A 2 -16.53 -7.51 -8.04
N ASN A 3 -16.59 -6.19 -8.08
CA ASN A 3 -17.34 -5.50 -9.12
C ASN A 3 -16.37 -5.27 -10.27
N ASP A 4 -16.69 -5.87 -11.41
CA ASP A 4 -16.03 -5.73 -12.70
C ASP A 4 -16.24 -4.33 -13.29
N ASP A 5 -15.82 -3.28 -12.56
CA ASP A 5 -15.72 -1.95 -13.12
C ASP A 5 -14.31 -1.79 -13.71
N GLU A 6 -14.14 -2.30 -14.94
CA GLU A 6 -12.87 -2.37 -15.68
C GLU A 6 -12.22 -0.98 -15.90
N ASN A 7 -12.89 0.11 -15.51
CA ASN A 7 -12.47 1.48 -15.78
C ASN A 7 -12.30 2.29 -14.49
N VAL A 8 -11.16 2.09 -13.81
CA VAL A 8 -10.70 3.03 -12.78
C VAL A 8 -10.51 4.41 -13.43
N LEU A 9 -11.41 5.35 -13.11
CA LEU A 9 -11.45 6.69 -13.71
C LEU A 9 -10.13 7.47 -13.53
N ALA A 10 -9.31 7.07 -12.55
CA ALA A 10 -7.98 7.63 -12.31
C ALA A 10 -7.03 7.52 -13.52
N PHE A 11 -7.28 6.59 -14.46
CA PHE A 11 -6.48 6.44 -15.68
C PHE A 11 -6.95 7.30 -16.87
N GLY A 12 -8.04 8.05 -16.73
CA GLY A 12 -8.60 8.90 -17.78
C GLY A 12 -9.34 8.12 -18.88
N PHE A 13 -9.57 8.76 -20.03
CA PHE A 13 -10.49 8.26 -21.06
C PHE A 13 -9.99 8.49 -22.49
N GLY A 14 -10.58 7.73 -23.43
CA GLY A 14 -10.40 7.90 -24.86
C GLY A 14 -8.97 7.66 -25.33
N ARG A 15 -8.55 8.40 -26.36
CA ARG A 15 -7.22 8.21 -26.99
C ARG A 15 -6.02 8.55 -26.10
N ARG A 16 -6.24 9.24 -24.97
CA ARG A 16 -5.19 9.60 -24.00
C ARG A 16 -5.33 8.85 -22.67
N ILE A 17 -6.07 7.75 -22.65
CA ILE A 17 -6.12 6.85 -21.49
C ILE A 17 -4.70 6.39 -21.14
N CYS A 18 -4.41 6.24 -19.84
CA CYS A 18 -3.11 5.80 -19.37
C CYS A 18 -2.71 4.48 -20.05
N ALA A 19 -1.62 4.52 -20.82
CA ALA A 19 -1.07 3.34 -21.50
C ALA A 19 -0.57 2.29 -20.50
N GLY A 20 -0.16 2.72 -19.30
CA GLY A 20 0.34 1.86 -18.22
C GLY A 20 -0.73 1.28 -17.29
N ARG A 21 -2.03 1.53 -17.51
CA ARG A 21 -3.11 1.17 -16.56
C ARG A 21 -3.09 -0.31 -16.16
N HIS A 22 -2.87 -1.22 -17.11
CA HIS A 22 -2.89 -2.66 -16.87
C HIS A 22 -1.70 -3.12 -16.01
N LEU A 23 -0.53 -2.56 -16.26
CA LEU A 23 0.66 -2.81 -15.46
C LEU A 23 0.48 -2.23 -14.05
N ALA A 24 -0.01 -0.98 -13.96
CA ALA A 24 -0.24 -0.30 -12.69
C ALA A 24 -1.25 -1.07 -11.83
N ASP A 25 -2.38 -1.46 -12.40
CA ASP A 25 -3.44 -2.20 -11.70
C ASP A 25 -2.93 -3.54 -11.18
N THR A 26 -2.29 -4.34 -12.03
CA THR A 26 -1.71 -5.64 -11.63
C THR A 26 -0.66 -5.47 -10.54
N THR A 27 0.21 -4.46 -10.68
CA THR A 27 1.31 -4.22 -9.75
C THR A 27 0.81 -3.75 -8.39
N VAL A 28 -0.13 -2.80 -8.37
CA VAL A 28 -0.74 -2.29 -7.13
C VAL A 28 -1.51 -3.40 -6.44
N TRP A 29 -2.31 -4.17 -7.18
CA TRP A 29 -3.04 -5.31 -6.64
C TRP A 29 -2.11 -6.35 -6.00
N ALA A 30 -1.09 -6.79 -6.74
CA ALA A 30 -0.11 -7.75 -6.23
C ALA A 30 0.60 -7.22 -4.99
N THR A 31 1.02 -5.95 -5.00
CA THR A 31 1.68 -5.31 -3.87
C THR A 31 0.78 -5.27 -2.64
N ILE A 32 -0.47 -4.83 -2.77
CA ILE A 32 -1.43 -4.76 -1.67
C ILE A 32 -1.68 -6.14 -1.08
N VAL A 33 -1.95 -7.15 -1.91
CA VAL A 33 -2.21 -8.52 -1.44
C VAL A 33 -0.96 -9.10 -0.77
N SER A 34 0.24 -8.91 -1.33
CA SER A 34 1.48 -9.36 -0.71
C SER A 34 1.72 -8.71 0.65
N VAL A 35 1.56 -7.38 0.74
CA VAL A 35 1.72 -6.63 2.01
C VAL A 35 0.67 -7.09 3.03
N LEU A 36 -0.60 -7.14 2.66
CA LEU A 36 -1.68 -7.56 3.56
C LEU A 36 -1.56 -9.03 3.95
N SER A 37 -1.00 -9.90 3.11
CA SER A 37 -0.78 -11.31 3.45
C SER A 37 0.30 -11.49 4.52
N THR A 38 1.25 -10.56 4.60
CA THR A 38 2.47 -10.68 5.42
C THR A 38 2.51 -9.79 6.66
N PHE A 39 1.80 -8.66 6.64
CA PHE A 39 1.81 -7.67 7.72
C PHE A 39 0.43 -7.40 8.29
N ASN A 40 0.39 -7.07 9.58
CA ASN A 40 -0.72 -6.40 10.24
C ASN A 40 -0.46 -4.90 10.18
N ILE A 41 -1.39 -4.16 9.58
CA ILE A 41 -1.38 -2.70 9.50
C ILE A 41 -2.50 -2.19 10.40
N THR A 42 -2.14 -1.45 11.45
CA THR A 42 -3.09 -0.91 12.44
C THR A 42 -2.77 0.56 12.72
N LYS A 43 -3.69 1.25 13.40
CA LYS A 43 -3.40 2.57 13.97
C LYS A 43 -2.20 2.49 14.91
N ALA A 44 -1.36 3.52 14.89
CA ALA A 44 -0.29 3.67 15.86
C ALA A 44 -0.90 3.99 17.23
N LYS A 45 -0.13 3.76 18.29
CA LYS A 45 -0.53 4.08 19.67
C LYS A 45 0.35 5.18 20.24
N ASP A 46 -0.24 6.07 21.02
CA ASP A 46 0.49 7.10 21.78
C ASP A 46 1.25 6.48 22.98
N ALA A 47 1.95 7.33 23.75
CA ALA A 47 2.70 6.89 24.93
C ALA A 47 1.83 6.27 26.04
N VAL A 48 0.51 6.48 26.00
CA VAL A 48 -0.47 6.01 26.98
C VAL A 48 -1.24 4.78 26.45
N GLY A 49 -1.01 4.39 25.20
CA GLY A 49 -1.60 3.22 24.55
C GLY A 49 -2.89 3.50 23.77
N ASN A 50 -3.30 4.76 23.61
CA ASN A 50 -4.50 5.11 22.83
C ASN A 50 -4.18 5.13 21.34
N GLU A 51 -5.15 4.74 20.51
CA GLU A 51 -5.00 4.82 19.05
C GLU A 51 -4.91 6.28 18.60
N ILE A 52 -3.93 6.57 17.75
CA ILE A 52 -3.77 7.85 17.09
C ILE A 52 -4.71 7.86 15.89
N ASP A 53 -5.64 8.82 15.84
CA ASP A 53 -6.53 8.98 14.70
C ASP A 53 -5.77 9.54 13.48
N ILE A 54 -6.17 9.12 12.29
CA ILE A 54 -5.47 9.47 11.05
C ILE A 54 -6.36 10.46 10.30
N ASP A 55 -5.99 11.73 10.35
CA ASP A 55 -6.58 12.81 9.54
C ASP A 55 -5.47 13.37 8.64
N PRO A 56 -5.24 12.77 7.45
CA PRO A 56 -4.11 13.14 6.62
C PRO A 56 -4.41 14.43 5.85
N GLU A 57 -3.52 15.40 5.96
CA GLU A 57 -3.52 16.58 5.09
C GLU A 57 -3.15 16.16 3.66
N TYR A 58 -3.88 16.65 2.66
CA TYR A 58 -3.55 16.43 1.25
C TYR A 58 -3.01 17.74 0.66
N PRO A 59 -1.71 17.81 0.33
CA PRO A 59 -1.14 19.00 -0.26
C PRO A 59 -1.69 19.20 -1.68
N ASP A 60 -1.98 20.45 -2.03
CA ASP A 60 -2.43 20.84 -3.37
C ASP A 60 -1.27 20.82 -4.36
N THR A 61 -0.96 19.62 -4.87
CA THR A 61 0.10 19.38 -5.84
C THR A 61 -0.43 18.59 -7.03
N LEU A 62 0.41 18.44 -8.07
CA LEU A 62 0.06 17.67 -9.26
C LEU A 62 -0.33 16.21 -8.96
N ILE A 63 0.17 15.64 -7.86
CA ILE A 63 -0.11 14.26 -7.43
C ILE A 63 -0.81 14.33 -6.06
N SER A 64 -2.03 13.82 -5.99
CA SER A 64 -2.75 13.72 -4.71
C SER A 64 -2.22 12.52 -3.91
N HIS A 65 -1.62 12.79 -2.76
CA HIS A 65 -1.20 11.78 -1.79
C HIS A 65 -1.35 12.35 -0.37
N PRO A 66 -1.57 11.52 0.66
CA PRO A 66 -1.59 12.01 2.02
C PRO A 66 -0.21 12.55 2.42
N GLY A 67 -0.20 13.56 3.28
CA GLY A 67 0.98 13.99 4.01
C GLY A 67 1.45 12.91 5.01
N PRO A 68 2.59 13.12 5.69
CA PRO A 68 3.11 12.14 6.63
C PRO A 68 2.13 11.84 7.77
N PHE A 69 1.85 10.55 8.01
CA PHE A 69 1.08 10.06 9.15
C PHE A 69 1.76 8.83 9.76
N VAL A 70 1.42 8.51 11.00
CA VAL A 70 2.01 7.38 11.73
C VAL A 70 1.04 6.19 11.74
N CYS A 71 1.56 5.00 11.44
CA CYS A 71 0.83 3.75 11.57
C CYS A 71 1.74 2.66 12.16
N SER A 72 1.14 1.58 12.66
CA SER A 72 1.85 0.41 13.15
C SER A 72 1.81 -0.69 12.10
N ILE A 73 2.98 -1.10 11.62
CA ILE A 73 3.14 -2.19 10.66
C ILE A 73 3.97 -3.28 11.33
N THR A 74 3.38 -4.45 11.54
CA THR A 74 4.05 -5.58 12.22
C THR A 74 3.91 -6.86 11.41
N PRO A 75 4.92 -7.74 11.36
CA PRO A 75 4.78 -9.03 10.69
C PRO A 75 3.65 -9.85 11.32
N ARG A 76 2.88 -10.55 10.48
CA ARG A 76 1.76 -11.40 10.94
C ARG A 76 2.20 -12.59 11.77
N SER A 77 3.37 -13.13 11.48
CA SER A 77 3.94 -14.26 12.20
C SER A 77 5.47 -14.18 12.24
N GLN A 78 6.07 -14.90 13.18
CA GLN A 78 7.52 -15.01 13.27
C GLN A 78 8.11 -15.67 12.01
N THR A 79 7.43 -16.67 11.45
CA THR A 79 7.83 -17.32 10.19
C THR A 79 7.86 -16.31 9.04
N THR A 80 6.81 -15.49 8.90
CA THR A 80 6.76 -14.44 7.88
C THR A 80 7.88 -13.43 8.04
N LYS A 81 8.19 -13.03 9.28
CA LYS A 81 9.31 -12.13 9.59
C LYS A 81 10.64 -12.73 9.11
N SER A 82 10.90 -14.00 9.45
CA SER A 82 12.13 -14.69 9.04
C SER A 82 12.26 -14.82 7.52
N LEU A 83 11.17 -15.15 6.82
CA LEU A 83 11.17 -15.25 5.36
C LEU A 83 11.50 -13.90 4.68
N ILE A 84 10.92 -12.81 5.17
CA ILE A 84 11.17 -11.46 4.64
C ILE A 84 12.62 -11.04 4.90
N GLN A 85 13.16 -11.32 6.09
CA GLN A 85 14.56 -10.99 6.40
C GLN A 85 15.54 -11.78 5.51
N ALA A 86 15.25 -13.06 5.24
CA ALA A 86 16.08 -13.88 4.36
C ALA A 86 16.14 -13.36 2.91
N THR A 87 15.07 -12.70 2.40
CA THR A 87 15.09 -12.11 1.05
C THR A 87 16.01 -10.90 0.92
N VAL A 88 16.30 -10.16 1.99
CA VAL A 88 17.23 -9.02 1.98
C VAL A 88 18.68 -9.48 2.00
N GLU A 89 18.93 -10.69 2.53
CA GLU A 89 20.27 -11.29 2.63
C GLU A 89 20.71 -12.04 1.37
N THR A 90 19.90 -12.08 0.30
CA THR A 90 20.37 -12.60 -0.98
C THR A 90 21.22 -11.52 -1.64
N PRO A 91 22.56 -11.66 -1.74
CA PRO A 91 23.33 -10.72 -2.55
C PRO A 91 22.79 -10.85 -3.98
N ALA A 92 22.37 -9.73 -4.56
CA ALA A 92 22.09 -9.66 -5.98
C ALA A 92 23.31 -10.24 -6.71
N ALA A 93 23.12 -11.39 -7.34
CA ALA A 93 24.11 -12.00 -8.22
C ALA A 93 24.26 -11.14 -9.48
#